data_AF-A0A535BE98-F1
#
_entry.id   AF-A0A535BE98-F1
#
_cell.length_a   1.000
_cell.length_b   1.000
_cell.length_c   1.000
_cell.angle_alpha   90.00
_cell.angle_beta   90.00
_cell.angle_gamma   90.00
#
_symmetry.space_group_name_H-M   'P 1'
#
loop_
_entity.id
_entity.type
_entity.pdbx_description
1 polymer ?
#
loop_
_entity_poly.entity_id
_entity_poly.type
_entity_poly.pdbx_seq_one_letter_code
_entity_poly.pdbx_strand_id
1 'polypeptide(L)'
;ALGLPKEMNRTEMAEACLELEERRIPPVIIDKKSAPVKEVVKVGRDVDLLDLPVMRHHEMDGGPYIVMATVTRDRKTGIHNCSYHRMEIKSRNTTGCSASPRHLWKIYRDYEDNKLECPVATVLGHHPAFNMGACYTGAFEVDEYEVISGYLGEPFPQGLLGFCVG
;
A
#
# COMPACT_ATOMS: atom_id res chain seq x y z
N ALA A 1 16.30 4.04 8.76
CA ALA A 1 15.69 3.77 7.43
C ALA A 1 15.52 5.07 6.63
N LEU A 2 15.12 6.17 7.25
CA LEU A 2 14.90 7.47 6.58
C LEU A 2 16.15 8.38 6.50
N GLY A 3 17.35 7.85 6.72
CA GLY A 3 18.57 8.67 6.80
C GLY A 3 18.69 9.62 8.00
N LEU A 4 17.75 9.56 8.96
CA LEU A 4 17.77 10.39 10.18
C LEU A 4 18.82 9.90 11.20
N PRO A 5 19.44 10.81 11.99
CA PRO A 5 20.36 10.46 13.08
C PRO A 5 19.74 9.48 14.08
N LYS A 6 20.54 8.54 14.58
CA LYS A 6 20.05 7.49 15.50
C LYS A 6 19.91 7.98 16.93
N GLU A 7 20.57 9.09 17.24
CA GLU A 7 20.68 9.69 18.57
C GLU A 7 19.46 10.57 18.89
N MET A 8 18.62 10.85 17.88
CA MET A 8 17.37 11.61 18.06
C MET A 8 16.48 10.94 19.10
N ASN A 9 15.94 11.75 19.99
CA ASN A 9 14.89 11.32 20.89
C ASN A 9 13.55 11.19 20.14
N ARG A 10 12.52 10.69 20.83
CA ARG A 10 11.21 10.42 20.22
C ARG A 10 10.54 11.68 19.64
N THR A 11 10.67 12.82 20.30
CA THR A 11 10.08 14.08 19.87
C THR A 11 10.77 14.59 18.61
N GLU A 12 12.11 14.64 18.64
CA GLU A 12 12.91 15.06 17.47
C GLU A 12 12.64 14.16 16.26
N MET A 13 12.53 12.85 16.46
CA MET A 13 12.19 11.89 15.40
C MET A 13 10.78 12.13 14.85
N ALA A 14 9.81 12.42 15.72
CA ALA A 14 8.43 12.70 15.29
C ALA A 14 8.36 13.99 14.49
N GLU A 15 9.00 15.06 14.95
CA GLU A 15 9.10 16.34 14.24
C GLU A 15 9.76 16.17 12.87
N ALA A 16 10.89 15.46 12.80
CA ALA A 16 11.55 15.17 11.53
C ALA A 16 10.65 14.37 10.56
N CYS A 17 9.85 13.42 11.06
CA CYS A 17 8.91 12.68 10.22
C CYS A 17 7.79 13.56 9.69
N LEU A 18 7.25 14.47 10.50
CA LEU A 18 6.25 15.46 10.08
C LEU A 18 6.82 16.38 8.99
N GLU A 19 8.06 16.87 9.17
CA GLU A 19 8.73 17.69 8.15
C GLU A 19 8.91 16.94 6.82
N LEU A 20 9.25 15.65 6.86
CA LEU A 20 9.40 14.83 5.65
C LEU A 20 8.05 14.61 4.95
N GLU A 21 7.00 14.36 5.72
CA GLU A 21 5.62 14.20 5.23
C GLU A 21 5.09 15.46 4.55
N GLU A 22 5.37 16.64 5.11
CA GLU A 22 4.92 17.93 4.57
C GLU A 22 5.58 18.31 3.24
N ARG A 23 6.77 17.75 2.92
CA ARG A 23 7.48 18.06 1.67
C ARG A 23 6.72 17.69 0.41
N ARG A 24 5.88 16.64 0.47
CA ARG A 24 5.02 16.15 -0.62
C ARG A 24 5.69 16.20 -2.00
N ILE A 25 6.46 15.17 -2.32
CA ILE A 25 7.21 15.11 -3.59
C ILE A 25 6.41 14.29 -4.60
N PRO A 26 6.06 14.82 -5.80
CA PRO A 26 5.32 14.03 -6.79
C PRO A 26 6.06 12.74 -7.18
N PRO A 27 5.36 11.60 -7.30
CA PRO A 27 5.98 10.35 -7.75
C PRO A 27 6.33 10.41 -9.24
N VAL A 28 7.22 9.51 -9.68
CA VAL A 28 7.58 9.34 -11.09
C VAL A 28 7.12 7.98 -11.60
N ILE A 29 6.59 7.95 -12.81
CA ILE A 29 6.27 6.68 -13.47
C ILE A 29 7.55 6.16 -14.14
N ILE A 30 7.91 4.90 -13.84
CA ILE A 30 9.03 4.22 -14.47
C ILE A 30 8.55 3.19 -15.51
N ASP A 31 9.39 2.87 -16.49
CA ASP A 31 9.10 1.82 -17.46
C ASP A 31 8.96 0.45 -16.76
N LYS A 32 8.04 -0.38 -17.25
CA LYS A 32 7.78 -1.71 -16.69
C LYS A 32 9.01 -2.62 -16.72
N LYS A 33 9.89 -2.48 -17.71
CA LYS A 33 11.13 -3.26 -17.84
C LYS A 33 12.16 -2.86 -16.78
N SER A 34 12.03 -1.67 -16.21
CA SER A 34 12.90 -1.15 -15.15
C SER A 34 12.35 -1.44 -13.74
N ALA A 35 11.25 -2.21 -13.63
CA ALA A 35 10.61 -2.50 -12.35
C ALA A 35 10.89 -3.96 -11.91
N PRO A 36 11.81 -4.19 -10.93
CA PRO A 36 12.16 -5.54 -10.47
C PRO A 36 10.97 -6.36 -9.96
N VAL A 37 9.93 -5.69 -9.44
CA VAL A 37 8.68 -6.35 -8.99
C VAL A 37 7.94 -7.11 -10.12
N LYS A 38 8.32 -6.88 -11.38
CA LYS A 38 7.73 -7.51 -12.57
C LYS A 38 8.58 -8.66 -13.12
N GLU A 39 9.67 -9.05 -12.47
CA GLU A 39 10.50 -10.20 -12.89
C GLU A 39 9.73 -11.52 -12.88
N VAL A 40 8.82 -11.71 -11.92
CA VAL A 40 7.93 -12.87 -11.83
C VAL A 40 6.48 -12.40 -11.83
N VAL A 41 5.72 -12.85 -12.83
CA VAL A 41 4.30 -12.50 -12.98
C VAL A 41 3.47 -13.77 -13.08
N LYS A 42 2.54 -13.94 -12.13
CA LYS A 42 1.52 -14.99 -12.14
C LYS A 42 0.15 -14.35 -12.37
N VAL A 43 -0.64 -14.90 -13.28
CA VAL A 43 -1.98 -14.39 -13.63
C VAL A 43 -2.98 -15.53 -13.80
N GLY A 44 -4.26 -15.23 -13.59
CA GLY A 44 -5.35 -16.18 -13.78
C GLY A 44 -5.11 -17.49 -13.02
N ARG A 45 -5.09 -18.61 -13.75
CA ARG A 45 -4.90 -19.95 -13.17
C ARG A 45 -3.53 -20.16 -12.53
N ASP A 46 -2.54 -19.32 -12.76
CA ASP A 46 -1.20 -19.50 -12.18
C ASP A 46 -1.08 -18.81 -10.80
N VAL A 47 -2.10 -18.06 -10.38
CA VAL A 47 -2.13 -17.36 -9.08
C VAL A 47 -2.48 -18.32 -7.95
N ASP A 48 -1.55 -18.55 -7.04
CA ASP A 48 -1.80 -19.23 -5.77
C ASP A 48 -1.24 -18.41 -4.60
N LEU A 49 -2.13 -17.94 -3.72
CA LEU A 49 -1.76 -17.17 -2.52
C LEU A 49 -1.01 -18.02 -1.49
N LEU A 50 -1.13 -19.34 -1.54
CA LEU A 50 -0.41 -20.26 -0.65
C LEU A 50 1.02 -20.53 -1.11
N ASP A 51 1.43 -20.03 -2.28
CA ASP A 51 2.85 -19.99 -2.66
C ASP A 51 3.66 -19.02 -1.79
N LEU A 52 2.98 -18.06 -1.13
CA LEU A 52 3.58 -17.18 -0.15
C LEU A 52 3.62 -17.88 1.22
N PRO A 53 4.66 -17.65 2.05
CA PRO A 53 4.74 -18.20 3.40
C PRO A 53 3.82 -17.43 4.37
N VAL A 54 2.52 -17.42 4.09
CA VAL A 54 1.50 -16.73 4.88
C VAL A 54 1.25 -17.46 6.19
N MET A 55 1.18 -16.70 7.28
CA MET A 55 1.04 -17.25 8.62
C MET A 55 -0.32 -16.94 9.22
N ARG A 56 -0.77 -17.83 10.10
CA ARG A 56 -1.84 -17.54 11.05
C ARG A 56 -1.20 -16.88 12.27
N HIS A 57 -1.60 -15.64 12.58
CA HIS A 57 -0.95 -14.89 13.66
C HIS A 57 -1.42 -15.33 15.05
N HIS A 58 -2.69 -15.71 15.16
CA HIS A 58 -3.30 -16.12 16.43
C HIS A 58 -4.08 -17.43 16.29
N GLU A 59 -4.15 -18.20 17.38
CA GLU A 59 -4.86 -19.49 17.43
C GLU A 59 -6.35 -19.38 17.08
N MET A 60 -6.96 -18.20 17.24
CA MET A 60 -8.38 -17.96 16.97
C MET A 60 -8.64 -17.22 15.65
N ASP A 61 -7.61 -16.92 14.85
CA ASP A 61 -7.78 -16.29 13.53
C ASP A 61 -8.54 -17.23 12.57
N GLY A 62 -9.45 -16.74 11.73
CA GLY A 62 -10.22 -17.58 10.80
C GLY A 62 -9.38 -18.34 9.76
N GLY A 63 -8.17 -17.84 9.48
CA GLY A 63 -7.20 -18.44 8.58
C GLY A 63 -5.89 -17.65 8.56
N PRO A 64 -4.96 -17.95 7.62
CA PRO A 64 -3.77 -17.15 7.39
C PRO A 64 -4.12 -15.72 6.93
N TYR A 65 -3.32 -14.74 7.35
CA TYR A 65 -3.52 -13.34 6.97
C TYR A 65 -2.30 -12.78 6.22
N ILE A 66 -2.58 -11.96 5.22
CA ILE A 66 -1.63 -10.99 4.69
C ILE A 66 -1.94 -9.66 5.37
N VAL A 67 -0.96 -9.08 6.06
CA VAL A 67 -1.11 -7.81 6.79
C VAL A 67 -0.08 -6.82 6.27
N MET A 68 -0.45 -6.08 5.23
CA MET A 68 0.46 -5.17 4.52
C MET A 68 -0.29 -3.95 3.99
N ALA A 69 0.48 -3.01 3.41
CA ALA A 69 -0.06 -1.85 2.73
C ALA A 69 -0.77 -2.26 1.43
N THR A 70 -2.01 -1.81 1.29
CA THR A 70 -2.86 -1.97 0.11
C THR A 70 -3.12 -0.61 -0.50
N VAL A 71 -3.00 -0.55 -1.81
CA VAL A 71 -3.18 0.63 -2.64
C VAL A 71 -4.52 0.50 -3.35
N THR A 72 -5.30 1.57 -3.33
CA THR A 72 -6.46 1.77 -4.21
C THR A 72 -6.35 3.10 -4.93
N ARG A 73 -7.11 3.30 -6.01
CA ARG A 73 -7.06 4.53 -6.80
C ARG A 73 -8.45 5.12 -6.96
N ASP A 74 -8.62 6.35 -6.54
CA ASP A 74 -9.87 7.08 -6.72
C ASP A 74 -10.16 7.27 -8.22
N ARG A 75 -11.36 6.85 -8.63
CA ARG A 75 -11.82 6.89 -10.02
C ARG A 75 -11.92 8.32 -10.58
N LYS A 76 -12.26 9.29 -9.72
CA LYS A 76 -12.62 10.65 -10.14
C LYS A 76 -11.40 11.55 -10.25
N THR A 77 -10.52 11.48 -9.27
CA THR A 77 -9.33 12.34 -9.14
C THR A 77 -8.06 11.66 -9.62
N GLY A 78 -8.03 10.33 -9.61
CA GLY A 78 -6.84 9.54 -9.92
C GLY A 78 -5.83 9.44 -8.77
N ILE A 79 -6.13 10.03 -7.61
CA ILE A 79 -5.33 9.98 -6.38
C ILE A 79 -5.26 8.54 -5.87
N HIS A 80 -4.09 8.15 -5.38
CA HIS A 80 -3.88 6.85 -4.75
C HIS A 80 -4.12 6.97 -3.26
N ASN A 81 -4.81 5.97 -2.71
CA ASN A 81 -4.80 5.72 -1.28
C ASN A 81 -3.88 4.54 -0.97
N CYS A 82 -2.87 4.74 -0.13
CA CYS A 82 -2.03 3.66 0.41
C CYS A 82 -2.33 3.50 1.90
N SER A 83 -2.82 2.33 2.31
CA SER A 83 -3.19 2.09 3.72
C SER A 83 -3.05 0.63 4.15
N TYR A 84 -2.84 0.39 5.44
CA TYR A 84 -2.69 -0.97 5.97
C TYR A 84 -4.01 -1.71 6.13
N HIS A 85 -4.06 -2.93 5.60
CA HIS A 85 -5.22 -3.80 5.73
C HIS A 85 -4.85 -5.23 6.12
N ARG A 86 -5.71 -5.84 6.94
CA ARG A 86 -5.68 -7.28 7.21
C ARG A 86 -6.53 -7.99 6.17
N MET A 87 -5.92 -8.92 5.45
CA MET A 87 -6.55 -9.69 4.39
C MET A 87 -6.47 -11.17 4.73
N GLU A 88 -7.61 -11.76 5.08
CA GLU A 88 -7.71 -13.19 5.38
C GLU A 88 -7.75 -13.98 4.09
N ILE A 89 -6.91 -15.01 3.94
CA ILE A 89 -6.98 -15.88 2.77
C ILE A 89 -8.24 -16.76 2.87
N LYS A 90 -9.10 -16.66 1.85
CA LYS A 90 -10.37 -17.41 1.75
C LYS A 90 -10.30 -18.55 0.74
N SER A 91 -9.47 -18.40 -0.29
CA SER A 91 -9.26 -19.41 -1.31
C SER A 91 -7.85 -19.26 -1.89
N ARG A 92 -7.52 -20.12 -2.86
CA ARG A 92 -6.31 -20.04 -3.66
C ARG A 92 -6.00 -18.64 -4.21
N ASN A 93 -7.01 -17.86 -4.58
CA ASN A 93 -6.84 -16.56 -5.26
C ASN A 93 -7.77 -15.48 -4.71
N THR A 94 -8.31 -15.66 -3.51
CA THR A 94 -9.26 -14.71 -2.92
C THR A 94 -8.91 -14.42 -1.47
N THR A 95 -8.94 -13.14 -1.11
CA THR A 95 -8.83 -12.68 0.28
C THR A 95 -10.07 -11.93 0.71
N GLY A 96 -10.47 -12.08 1.97
CA GLY A 96 -11.42 -11.18 2.63
C GLY A 96 -10.67 -9.99 3.22
N CYS A 97 -11.01 -8.78 2.81
CA CYS A 97 -10.44 -7.53 3.32
C CYS A 97 -11.53 -6.73 4.06
N SER A 98 -11.27 -6.36 5.32
CA SER A 98 -12.13 -5.44 6.05
C SER A 98 -11.58 -4.02 5.95
N ALA A 99 -12.44 -3.08 5.56
CA ALA A 99 -12.10 -1.66 5.48
C ALA A 99 -13.04 -0.87 6.38
N SER A 100 -12.47 -0.18 7.38
CA SER A 100 -13.21 0.80 8.18
C SER A 100 -13.64 2.00 7.30
N PRO A 101 -14.65 2.79 7.70
CA PRO A 101 -15.14 3.95 6.95
C PRO A 101 -14.11 5.10 6.82
N ARG A 102 -13.06 4.87 6.05
CA ARG A 102 -11.92 5.76 5.74
C ARG A 102 -11.68 5.79 4.23
N HIS A 103 -10.52 6.26 3.79
CA HIS A 103 -10.20 6.51 2.37
C HIS A 103 -10.42 5.27 1.48
N LEU A 104 -9.85 4.10 1.81
CA LEU A 104 -10.08 2.88 1.02
C LEU A 104 -11.57 2.53 0.92
N TRP A 105 -12.30 2.54 2.04
CA TRP A 105 -13.73 2.24 2.04
C TRP A 105 -14.52 3.24 1.18
N LYS A 106 -14.20 4.53 1.25
CA LYS A 106 -14.82 5.58 0.42
C LYS A 106 -14.58 5.34 -1.06
N ILE A 107 -13.34 4.99 -1.44
CA ILE A 107 -12.98 4.66 -2.82
C ILE A 107 -13.74 3.40 -3.27
N TYR A 108 -13.67 2.32 -2.50
CA TYR A 108 -14.38 1.07 -2.77
C TYR A 108 -15.89 1.28 -2.97
N ARG A 109 -16.54 2.06 -2.10
CA ARG A 109 -17.96 2.38 -2.19
C ARG A 109 -18.30 3.12 -3.47
N ASP A 110 -17.47 4.05 -3.92
CA ASP A 110 -17.69 4.76 -5.18
C ASP A 110 -17.63 3.81 -6.39
N TYR A 111 -16.72 2.84 -6.42
CA TYR A 111 -16.71 1.79 -7.44
C TYR A 111 -17.97 0.90 -7.37
N GLU A 112 -18.34 0.46 -6.17
CA GLU A 112 -19.50 -0.41 -5.93
C GLU A 112 -20.82 0.26 -6.34
N ASP A 113 -21.03 1.52 -5.95
CA ASP A 113 -22.21 2.33 -6.32
C ASP A 113 -22.32 2.53 -7.83
N ASN A 114 -21.21 2.40 -8.56
CA ASN A 114 -21.14 2.50 -10.02
C ASN A 114 -21.07 1.14 -10.71
N LYS A 115 -21.23 0.03 -9.96
CA LYS A 115 -21.18 -1.36 -10.47
C LYS A 115 -19.86 -1.69 -11.19
N LEU A 116 -18.76 -1.12 -10.68
CA LEU A 116 -17.41 -1.34 -11.17
C LEU A 116 -16.60 -2.15 -10.15
N GLU A 117 -15.63 -2.91 -10.65
CA GLU A 117 -14.64 -3.54 -9.78
C GLU A 117 -13.62 -2.49 -9.32
N CYS A 118 -13.33 -2.46 -8.02
CA CYS A 118 -12.33 -1.57 -7.45
C CYS A 118 -10.93 -2.20 -7.62
N PRO A 119 -10.02 -1.59 -8.41
CA PRO A 119 -8.68 -2.12 -8.56
C PRO A 119 -7.89 -1.89 -7.27
N VAL A 120 -7.24 -2.95 -6.77
CA VAL A 120 -6.41 -2.93 -5.57
C VAL A 120 -5.06 -3.57 -5.83
N ALA A 121 -4.02 -3.11 -5.12
CA ALA A 121 -2.72 -3.76 -5.12
C ALA A 121 -2.14 -3.84 -3.71
N THR A 122 -1.66 -5.02 -3.29
CA THR A 122 -1.03 -5.17 -1.96
C THR A 122 0.46 -5.36 -2.12
N VAL A 123 1.23 -4.50 -1.47
CA VAL A 123 2.67 -4.41 -1.62
C VAL A 123 3.37 -5.11 -0.46
N LEU A 124 4.12 -6.17 -0.77
CA LEU A 124 4.93 -6.92 0.19
C LEU A 124 6.41 -6.55 0.01
N GLY A 125 7.12 -6.29 1.10
CA GLY A 125 8.58 -6.12 1.08
C GLY A 125 9.09 -4.85 0.40
N HIS A 126 8.50 -3.68 0.70
CA HIS A 126 8.98 -2.39 0.19
C HIS A 126 9.86 -1.64 1.21
N HIS A 127 10.57 -0.60 0.75
CA HIS A 127 11.30 0.36 1.59
C HIS A 127 10.45 0.86 2.78
N PRO A 128 10.98 0.97 4.01
CA PRO A 128 10.21 1.38 5.19
C PRO A 128 9.46 2.72 5.06
N ALA A 129 9.97 3.66 4.26
CA ALA A 129 9.27 4.92 3.96
C ALA A 129 7.88 4.70 3.33
N PHE A 130 7.73 3.67 2.49
CA PHE A 130 6.44 3.30 1.89
C PHE A 130 5.43 2.89 2.96
N ASN A 131 5.89 2.06 3.89
CA ASN A 131 5.11 1.59 5.03
C ASN A 131 4.73 2.77 5.96
N MET A 132 5.64 3.73 6.16
CA MET A 132 5.32 4.93 6.95
C MET A 132 4.28 5.81 6.27
N GLY A 133 4.41 6.05 4.96
CA GLY A 133 3.38 6.77 4.21
C GLY A 133 2.04 6.04 4.14
N ALA A 134 2.02 4.70 4.18
CA ALA A 134 0.77 3.93 4.32
C ALA A 134 0.09 4.08 5.70
N CYS A 135 0.81 4.62 6.70
CA CYS A 135 0.26 4.99 8.00
C CYS A 135 -0.16 6.47 8.07
N TYR A 136 0.01 7.23 6.98
CA TYR A 136 -0.43 8.61 6.90
C TYR A 136 -1.91 8.74 7.26
N THR A 137 -2.22 9.74 8.08
CA THR A 137 -3.60 10.08 8.42
C THR A 137 -3.79 11.56 8.17
N GLY A 138 -4.37 11.88 7.01
CA GLY A 138 -4.67 13.26 6.65
C GLY A 138 -5.88 13.38 5.73
N ALA A 139 -5.88 14.44 4.94
CA ALA A 139 -6.98 14.76 4.04
C ALA A 139 -7.06 13.75 2.87
N PHE A 140 -8.27 13.51 2.35
CA PHE A 140 -8.52 12.56 1.27
C PHE A 140 -7.89 13.00 -0.06
N GLU A 141 -7.69 14.30 -0.21
CA GLU A 141 -7.18 14.96 -1.41
C GLU A 141 -5.65 14.86 -1.53
N VAL A 142 -4.96 14.31 -0.52
CA VAL A 142 -3.51 14.10 -0.54
C VAL A 142 -3.22 12.70 -1.07
N ASP A 143 -2.41 12.61 -2.12
CA ASP A 143 -1.93 11.32 -2.64
C ASP A 143 -0.81 10.79 -1.73
N GLU A 144 -1.02 9.62 -1.10
CA GLU A 144 -0.02 9.04 -0.20
C GLU A 144 1.30 8.72 -0.91
N TYR A 145 1.37 8.62 -2.24
CA TYR A 145 2.66 8.54 -2.94
C TYR A 145 3.48 9.82 -2.85
N GLU A 146 2.86 10.98 -2.72
CA GLU A 146 3.57 12.22 -2.47
C GLU A 146 4.20 12.24 -1.08
N VAL A 147 3.45 11.74 -0.10
CA VAL A 147 3.93 11.58 1.28
C VAL A 147 5.08 10.56 1.34
N ILE A 148 4.93 9.42 0.67
CA ILE A 148 5.97 8.38 0.59
C ILE A 148 7.25 8.94 -0.04
N SER A 149 7.13 9.71 -1.12
CA SER A 149 8.26 10.37 -1.74
C SER A 149 8.91 11.41 -0.81
N GLY A 150 8.10 12.13 -0.02
CA GLY A 150 8.58 13.02 1.04
C GLY A 150 9.43 12.29 2.08
N TYR A 151 8.97 11.13 2.57
CA TYR A 151 9.74 10.25 3.46
C TYR A 151 11.00 9.68 2.82
N LEU A 152 11.00 9.42 1.51
CA LEU A 152 12.19 8.98 0.76
C LEU A 152 13.19 10.13 0.55
N GLY A 153 12.70 11.38 0.49
CA GLY A 153 13.49 12.53 0.07
C GLY A 153 13.72 12.60 -1.46
N GLU A 154 13.09 11.70 -2.22
CA GLU A 154 13.18 11.61 -3.67
C GLU A 154 11.85 11.09 -4.25
N PRO A 155 11.57 11.32 -5.55
CA PRO A 155 10.34 10.84 -6.17
C PRO A 155 10.18 9.32 -6.10
N PHE A 156 9.03 8.86 -5.60
CA PHE A 156 8.67 7.44 -5.57
C PHE A 156 8.44 6.89 -6.99
N PRO A 157 9.09 5.78 -7.38
CA PRO A 157 8.89 5.17 -8.69
C PRO A 157 7.64 4.27 -8.74
N GLN A 158 6.57 4.77 -9.38
CA GLN A 158 5.23 4.15 -9.44
C GLN A 158 5.13 2.82 -10.22
N GLY A 159 6.24 2.30 -10.75
CA GLY A 159 6.30 0.98 -11.40
C GLY A 159 6.57 -0.20 -10.45
N LEU A 160 6.92 0.07 -9.18
CA LEU A 160 7.34 -0.94 -8.19
C LEU A 160 6.18 -1.63 -7.45
N LEU A 161 4.93 -1.43 -7.85
CA LEU A 161 3.77 -2.00 -7.17
C LEU A 161 3.47 -3.41 -7.71
N GLY A 162 3.70 -4.40 -6.85
CA GLY A 162 3.43 -5.82 -7.05
C GLY A 162 2.05 -6.24 -6.53
N PHE A 163 1.56 -7.35 -7.10
CA PHE A 163 0.30 -8.05 -6.84
C PHE A 163 -1.01 -7.27 -7.02
N CYS A 164 -1.60 -7.44 -8.20
CA CYS A 164 -3.00 -7.18 -8.48
C CYS A 164 -3.75 -8.50 -8.24
N VAL A 165 -4.66 -8.55 -7.27
CA VAL A 165 -5.68 -9.61 -7.23
C VAL A 165 -6.89 -9.05 -7.96
N GLY A 166 -7.04 -9.47 -9.21
CA GLY A 166 -8.26 -9.34 -10.01
C GLY A 166 -8.71 -10.73 -10.41
#